data_AF-A0A0J6BCN4-F1
#
_entry.id   AF-A0A0J6BCN4-F1
#
_cell.length_a   1.000
_cell.length_b   1.000
_cell.length_c   1.000
_cell.angle_alpha   90.00
_cell.angle_beta   90.00
_cell.angle_gamma   90.00
#
_symmetry.space_group_name_H-M   'P 1'
#
loop_
_entity.id
_entity.type
_entity.pdbx_description
1 polymer ?
#
loop_
_entity_poly.entity_id
_entity_poly.type
_entity_poly.pdbx_seq_one_letter_code
_entity_poly.pdbx_strand_id
1 'polypeptide(L)'
;MASVPYPAGGQAVGQELIQPEAAQGNARYALSDQRRALLETIRYAEGTWRNGSSDGYRTLYGGSLFQGLARHPEITVRRRYTSAAAGAYQFLPGTWREVAGQLRLRSFEPSNQDQAALHLIERRGALKLFDRQGLNREVVARLAPEWASLPTLRGSSHYGQPVKDYAELERFYGQALRRHALS
;
A
#
# COMPACT_ATOMS: atom_id res chain seq x y z
N MET A 1 -61.80 -23.88 -21.25
CA MET A 1 -61.45 -23.33 -22.58
C MET A 1 -62.37 -22.15 -22.84
N ALA A 2 -62.01 -20.96 -23.27
CA ALA A 2 -60.75 -20.25 -23.46
C ALA A 2 -61.14 -18.76 -23.35
N SER A 3 -60.38 -17.95 -22.61
CA SER A 3 -60.69 -16.53 -22.40
C SER A 3 -60.07 -15.67 -23.50
N VAL A 4 -60.88 -14.72 -23.95
CA VAL A 4 -60.68 -13.72 -25.02
C VAL A 4 -59.88 -12.53 -24.45
N PRO A 5 -59.16 -11.74 -25.29
CA PRO A 5 -57.92 -11.04 -24.96
C PRO A 5 -58.11 -9.54 -24.65
N TYR A 6 -57.02 -8.86 -24.27
CA TYR A 6 -56.87 -7.39 -24.29
C TYR A 6 -55.38 -6.99 -24.12
N PRO A 7 -54.95 -5.74 -24.42
CA PRO A 7 -54.33 -5.40 -25.70
C PRO A 7 -52.89 -4.88 -25.55
N ALA A 8 -52.37 -4.46 -26.70
CA ALA A 8 -51.07 -3.90 -26.99
C ALA A 8 -50.64 -2.67 -26.16
N GLY A 9 -49.31 -2.52 -26.07
CA GLY A 9 -48.67 -1.22 -26.05
C GLY A 9 -48.01 -0.84 -24.72
N GLY A 10 -46.73 -1.18 -24.58
CA GLY A 10 -45.87 -0.66 -23.52
C GLY A 10 -44.42 -1.00 -23.83
N GLN A 11 -43.70 -0.07 -24.47
CA GLN A 11 -42.25 -0.15 -24.53
C GLN A 11 -41.71 -0.02 -23.11
N ALA A 12 -41.00 -1.05 -22.64
CA ALA A 12 -40.27 -1.01 -21.39
C ALA A 12 -38.80 -1.34 -21.67
N VAL A 13 -38.05 -0.26 -21.84
CA VAL A 13 -36.68 -0.01 -21.36
C VAL A 13 -35.79 -1.23 -21.10
N GLY A 14 -34.70 -1.29 -21.86
CA GLY A 14 -33.58 -2.19 -21.60
C GLY A 14 -33.13 -2.06 -20.15
N GLN A 15 -33.08 -3.20 -19.47
CA GLN A 15 -32.47 -3.33 -18.16
C GLN A 15 -30.96 -3.14 -18.34
N GLU A 16 -30.51 -1.91 -18.22
CA GLU A 16 -29.11 -1.60 -17.97
C GLU A 16 -28.77 -2.24 -16.62
N LEU A 17 -27.96 -3.29 -16.68
CA LEU A 17 -27.46 -4.01 -15.51
C LEU A 17 -26.61 -3.04 -14.69
N ILE A 18 -27.23 -2.42 -13.69
CA ILE A 18 -26.54 -1.65 -12.67
C ILE A 18 -25.58 -2.61 -11.96
N GLN A 19 -24.30 -2.51 -12.31
CA GLN A 19 -23.23 -3.12 -11.54
C GLN A 19 -23.16 -2.38 -10.19
N PRO A 20 -23.06 -3.09 -9.05
CA PRO A 20 -22.90 -2.41 -7.77
C PRO A 20 -21.52 -1.77 -7.70
N GLU A 21 -21.46 -0.45 -7.88
CA GLU A 21 -20.28 0.38 -7.55
C GLU A 21 -20.05 0.38 -6.04
N ALA A 22 -19.41 -0.68 -5.55
CA ALA A 22 -18.91 -0.76 -4.20
C ALA A 22 -17.59 0.05 -4.07
N ALA A 23 -17.73 1.28 -3.58
CA ALA A 23 -16.72 2.03 -2.82
C ALA A 23 -15.37 2.36 -3.52
N GLN A 24 -15.42 3.13 -4.62
CA GLN A 24 -14.27 3.99 -4.98
C GLN A 24 -14.32 5.29 -4.17
N GLY A 25 -13.94 5.22 -2.89
CA GLY A 25 -13.64 6.43 -2.13
C GLY A 25 -12.37 7.06 -2.70
N ASN A 26 -12.49 8.16 -3.45
CA ASN A 26 -11.42 9.00 -4.05
C ASN A 26 -9.98 8.61 -3.67
N ALA A 27 -9.42 7.58 -4.33
CA ALA A 27 -8.01 7.25 -4.18
C ALA A 27 -7.19 8.42 -4.73
N ARG A 28 -6.46 9.12 -3.85
CA ARG A 28 -5.68 10.30 -4.22
C ARG A 28 -4.53 9.98 -5.18
N TYR A 29 -3.94 8.81 -5.03
CA TYR A 29 -2.79 8.34 -5.78
C TYR A 29 -3.17 7.16 -6.67
N ALA A 30 -2.98 7.34 -7.98
CA ALA A 30 -3.11 6.25 -8.94
C ALA A 30 -2.06 5.16 -8.69
N LEU A 31 -2.45 3.89 -8.83
CA LEU A 31 -1.61 2.71 -8.67
C LEU A 31 -1.17 2.17 -10.04
N SER A 32 -0.18 2.82 -10.65
CA SER A 32 0.53 2.25 -11.81
C SER A 32 1.33 1.00 -11.43
N ASP A 33 1.69 0.18 -12.41
CA ASP A 33 2.49 -1.03 -12.20
C ASP A 33 3.82 -0.73 -11.50
N GLN A 34 4.45 0.38 -11.87
CA GLN A 34 5.66 0.88 -11.22
C GLN A 34 5.40 1.21 -9.74
N ARG A 35 4.32 1.92 -9.41
CA ARG A 35 3.98 2.26 -8.03
C ARG A 35 3.61 1.02 -7.22
N ARG A 36 2.88 0.06 -7.80
CA ARG A 36 2.61 -1.24 -7.16
C ARG A 36 3.90 -1.99 -6.87
N ALA A 37 4.82 -2.03 -7.82
CA ALA A 37 6.13 -2.65 -7.64
C ALA A 37 6.96 -1.94 -6.56
N LEU A 38 6.96 -0.61 -6.51
CA LEU A 38 7.63 0.16 -5.44
C LEU A 38 7.05 -0.15 -4.06
N LEU A 39 5.72 -0.17 -3.94
CA LEU A 39 5.03 -0.50 -2.70
C LEU A 39 5.37 -1.92 -2.23
N GLU A 40 5.40 -2.90 -3.14
CA GLU A 40 5.87 -4.25 -2.82
C GLU A 40 7.33 -4.28 -2.37
N THR A 41 8.21 -3.50 -2.99
CA THR A 41 9.62 -3.39 -2.60
C THR A 41 9.78 -2.83 -1.19
N ILE A 42 8.96 -1.85 -0.80
CA ILE A 42 8.96 -1.32 0.58
C ILE A 42 8.47 -2.40 1.55
N ARG A 43 7.38 -3.10 1.22
CA ARG A 43 6.88 -4.24 2.01
C ARG A 43 7.95 -5.31 2.17
N TYR A 44 8.72 -5.59 1.13
CA TYR A 44 9.80 -6.56 1.16
C TYR A 44 10.93 -6.12 2.10
N ALA A 45 11.33 -4.85 2.00
CA ALA A 45 12.35 -4.27 2.87
C ALA A 45 11.95 -4.34 4.35
N GLU A 46 10.70 -4.00 4.65
CA GLU A 46 10.12 -4.05 6.00
C GLU A 46 9.76 -5.48 6.48
N GLY A 47 9.94 -6.50 5.63
CA GLY A 47 9.70 -7.90 5.98
C GLY A 47 8.21 -8.30 6.01
N THR A 48 7.33 -7.54 5.36
CA THR A 48 5.87 -7.76 5.32
C THR A 48 5.38 -8.23 3.94
N TRP A 49 6.25 -8.31 2.93
CA TRP A 49 5.93 -8.92 1.64
C TRP A 49 5.87 -10.45 1.78
N ARG A 50 4.72 -10.96 2.21
CA ARG A 50 4.45 -12.39 2.41
C ARG A 50 4.02 -13.05 1.08
N ASN A 51 4.89 -13.04 0.08
CA ASN A 51 4.58 -13.51 -1.28
C ASN A 51 3.30 -12.88 -1.85
N GLY A 52 3.11 -11.58 -1.63
CA GLY A 52 1.91 -10.86 -2.05
C GLY A 52 0.67 -11.04 -1.18
N SER A 53 0.68 -11.93 -0.17
CA SER A 53 -0.47 -12.16 0.73
C SER A 53 -0.95 -10.86 1.41
N SER A 54 -2.26 -10.78 1.62
CA SER A 54 -2.92 -9.71 2.38
C SER A 54 -2.51 -9.69 3.86
N ASP A 55 -1.92 -10.78 4.39
CA ASP A 55 -1.39 -10.84 5.76
C ASP A 55 -0.30 -9.79 6.03
N GLY A 56 0.40 -9.33 4.99
CA GLY A 56 1.35 -8.23 5.13
C GLY A 56 0.71 -6.97 5.72
N TYR A 57 -0.53 -6.66 5.33
CA TYR A 57 -1.31 -5.52 5.84
C TYR A 57 -1.77 -5.68 7.28
N ARG A 58 -1.65 -6.88 7.85
CA ARG A 58 -1.96 -7.20 9.25
C ARG A 58 -0.74 -7.53 10.10
N THR A 59 0.47 -7.30 9.59
CA THR A 59 1.69 -7.68 10.31
C THR A 59 2.10 -6.61 11.32
N LEU A 60 2.28 -7.00 12.58
CA LEU A 60 2.92 -6.19 13.63
C LEU A 60 4.44 -6.27 13.51
N TYR A 61 5.14 -5.29 14.08
CA TYR A 61 6.56 -5.41 14.36
C TYR A 61 6.84 -6.73 15.11
N GLY A 62 7.84 -7.48 14.65
CA GLY A 62 8.15 -8.82 15.16
C GLY A 62 7.36 -9.96 14.50
N GLY A 63 6.49 -9.68 13.53
CA GLY A 63 5.96 -10.66 12.58
C GLY A 63 4.63 -11.32 12.95
N SER A 64 4.09 -11.09 14.15
CA SER A 64 2.74 -11.54 14.53
C SER A 64 1.66 -10.80 13.73
N LEU A 65 0.47 -11.39 13.63
CA LEU A 65 -0.67 -10.75 12.98
C LEU A 65 -1.60 -10.10 14.02
N PHE A 66 -2.14 -8.93 13.70
CA PHE A 66 -3.27 -8.34 14.44
C PHE A 66 -4.60 -8.60 13.71
N GLN A 67 -5.70 -8.44 14.43
CA GLN A 67 -7.06 -8.64 13.93
C GLN A 67 -7.78 -7.29 13.78
N GLY A 68 -8.65 -7.19 12.78
CA GLY A 68 -9.44 -6.00 12.49
C GLY A 68 -8.65 -4.87 11.85
N LEU A 69 -9.25 -4.21 10.86
CA LEU A 69 -8.61 -3.15 10.07
C LEU A 69 -9.35 -1.81 10.18
N ALA A 70 -10.29 -1.70 11.12
CA ALA A 70 -11.05 -0.47 11.37
C ALA A 70 -10.15 0.70 11.84
N ARG A 71 -8.99 0.41 12.45
CA ARG A 71 -8.00 1.39 12.89
C ARG A 71 -6.61 0.76 12.94
N HIS A 72 -5.57 1.59 13.02
CA HIS A 72 -4.23 1.12 13.35
C HIS A 72 -4.27 0.41 14.73
N PRO A 73 -3.59 -0.74 14.90
CA PRO A 73 -3.75 -1.54 16.11
C PRO A 73 -3.16 -0.88 17.37
N GLU A 74 -2.16 -0.01 17.21
CA GLU A 74 -1.45 0.67 18.31
C GLU A 74 -0.85 -0.30 19.36
N ILE A 75 -0.57 -1.55 18.95
CA ILE A 75 0.02 -2.58 19.80
C ILE A 75 1.53 -2.42 19.83
N THR A 76 2.10 -2.14 21.01
CA THR A 76 3.55 -2.08 21.23
C THR A 76 4.13 -3.47 21.43
N VAL A 77 5.12 -3.83 20.60
CA VAL A 77 5.88 -5.08 20.72
C VAL A 77 7.31 -4.79 21.17
N ARG A 78 7.81 -5.57 22.13
CA ARG A 78 9.18 -5.49 22.66
C ARG A 78 10.00 -6.68 22.17
N ARG A 79 10.97 -6.43 21.28
CA ARG A 79 11.94 -7.41 20.75
C ARG A 79 13.34 -6.77 20.83
N ARG A 80 14.14 -6.84 19.75
CA ARG A 80 15.39 -6.08 19.63
C ARG A 80 15.17 -4.58 19.81
N TYR A 81 14.04 -4.07 19.30
CA TYR A 81 13.56 -2.71 19.54
C TYR A 81 12.17 -2.77 20.20
N THR A 82 11.75 -1.66 20.81
CA THR A 82 10.37 -1.48 21.24
C THR A 82 9.66 -0.64 20.19
N SER A 83 8.66 -1.20 19.53
CA SER A 83 7.96 -0.52 18.44
C SER A 83 6.49 -0.91 18.38
N ALA A 84 5.65 0.05 17.99
CA ALA A 84 4.24 -0.16 17.68
C ALA A 84 3.98 -0.16 16.16
N ALA A 85 5.03 -0.37 15.35
CA ALA A 85 4.92 -0.43 13.91
C ALA A 85 3.98 -1.56 13.46
N ALA A 86 3.09 -1.27 12.50
CA ALA A 86 2.14 -2.24 11.99
C ALA A 86 1.79 -2.03 10.52
N GLY A 87 1.21 -3.08 9.94
CA GLY A 87 0.74 -3.10 8.56
C GLY A 87 1.85 -3.31 7.55
N ALA A 88 1.47 -3.25 6.27
CA ALA A 88 2.32 -3.56 5.14
C ALA A 88 3.56 -2.63 5.10
N TYR A 89 3.38 -1.39 5.53
CA TYR A 89 4.44 -0.37 5.49
C TYR A 89 4.97 -0.01 6.89
N GLN A 90 4.68 -0.84 7.90
CA GLN A 90 5.18 -0.70 9.27
C GLN A 90 4.97 0.72 9.84
N PHE A 91 3.79 1.30 9.62
CA PHE A 91 3.45 2.63 10.14
C PHE A 91 3.55 2.66 11.67
N LEU A 92 4.14 3.72 12.21
CA LEU A 92 4.02 4.05 13.63
C LEU A 92 2.67 4.74 13.90
N PRO A 93 2.09 4.61 15.12
CA PRO A 93 0.80 5.22 15.45
C PRO A 93 0.70 6.72 15.16
N GLY A 94 1.76 7.48 15.47
CA GLY A 94 1.82 8.92 15.21
C GLY A 94 1.80 9.24 13.72
N THR A 95 2.66 8.58 12.93
CA THR A 95 2.73 8.75 11.48
C THR A 95 1.41 8.39 10.81
N TRP A 96 0.80 7.25 11.20
CA TRP A 96 -0.50 6.86 10.68
C TRP A 96 -1.56 7.92 10.96
N ARG A 97 -1.67 8.39 12.21
CA ARG A 97 -2.67 9.40 12.61
C ARG A 97 -2.52 10.69 11.81
N GLU A 98 -1.29 11.16 11.61
CA GLU A 98 -1.00 12.35 10.81
C GLU A 98 -1.46 12.18 9.35
N VAL A 99 -0.98 11.12 8.68
CA VAL A 99 -1.25 10.88 7.26
C VAL A 99 -2.73 10.55 7.02
N ALA A 100 -3.33 9.72 7.87
CA ALA A 100 -4.75 9.41 7.80
C ALA A 100 -5.60 10.66 7.98
N GLY A 101 -5.21 11.59 8.85
CA GLY A 101 -5.87 12.90 9.00
C GLY A 101 -5.77 13.74 7.72
N GLN A 102 -4.56 13.88 7.16
CA GLN A 102 -4.30 14.65 5.93
C GLN A 102 -5.07 14.11 4.72
N LEU A 103 -5.22 12.79 4.63
CA LEU A 103 -5.90 12.10 3.54
C LEU A 103 -7.37 11.75 3.83
N ARG A 104 -7.86 12.06 5.05
CA ARG A 104 -9.21 11.69 5.53
C ARG A 104 -9.50 10.18 5.45
N LEU A 105 -8.49 9.35 5.72
CA LEU A 105 -8.62 7.89 5.74
C LEU A 105 -9.32 7.45 7.03
N ARG A 106 -10.37 6.63 6.91
CA ARG A 106 -11.23 6.24 8.03
C ARG A 106 -10.93 4.84 8.59
N SER A 107 -10.04 4.10 7.95
CA SER A 107 -9.67 2.73 8.35
C SER A 107 -8.23 2.43 7.97
N PHE A 108 -7.67 1.38 8.56
CA PHE A 108 -6.35 0.86 8.26
C PHE A 108 -6.39 -0.27 7.22
N GLU A 109 -7.42 -0.30 6.38
CA GLU A 109 -7.57 -1.26 5.28
C GLU A 109 -6.42 -1.18 4.26
N PRO A 110 -6.16 -2.26 3.48
CA PRO A 110 -5.02 -2.32 2.56
C PRO A 110 -4.90 -1.13 1.61
N SER A 111 -6.00 -0.73 0.97
CA SER A 111 -6.01 0.41 0.05
C SER A 111 -5.61 1.72 0.75
N ASN A 112 -6.06 1.93 1.99
CA ASN A 112 -5.73 3.12 2.76
C ASN A 112 -4.25 3.11 3.21
N GLN A 113 -3.70 1.94 3.55
CA GLN A 113 -2.27 1.80 3.80
C GLN A 113 -1.43 2.13 2.56
N ASP A 114 -1.84 1.66 1.38
CA ASP A 114 -1.16 1.98 0.10
C ASP A 114 -1.18 3.49 -0.18
N GLN A 115 -2.34 4.13 -0.02
CA GLN A 115 -2.48 5.59 -0.21
C GLN A 115 -1.63 6.38 0.77
N ALA A 116 -1.59 5.97 2.05
CA ALA A 116 -0.73 6.58 3.05
C ALA A 116 0.76 6.42 2.72
N ALA A 117 1.17 5.27 2.21
CA ALA A 117 2.56 5.03 1.81
C ALA A 117 2.97 5.91 0.61
N LEU A 118 2.11 6.00 -0.41
CA LEU A 118 2.33 6.89 -1.55
C LEU A 118 2.38 8.37 -1.13
N HIS A 119 1.60 8.76 -0.14
CA HIS A 119 1.68 10.10 0.43
C HIS A 119 3.02 10.37 1.11
N LEU A 120 3.56 9.43 1.89
CA LEU A 120 4.89 9.56 2.47
C LEU A 120 5.98 9.64 1.40
N ILE A 121 5.88 8.84 0.34
CA ILE A 121 6.79 8.89 -0.83
C ILE A 121 6.74 10.29 -1.48
N GLU A 122 5.54 10.86 -1.65
CA GLU A 122 5.40 12.22 -2.20
C GLU A 122 5.96 13.28 -1.24
N ARG A 123 5.69 13.18 0.07
CA ARG A 123 6.19 14.10 1.09
C ARG A 123 7.72 14.16 1.13
N ARG A 124 8.40 13.06 0.79
CA ARG A 124 9.86 12.99 0.63
C ARG A 124 10.37 13.49 -0.73
N GLY A 125 9.48 14.02 -1.57
CA GLY A 125 9.81 14.47 -2.92
C GLY A 125 10.26 13.33 -3.83
N ALA A 126 9.95 12.08 -3.48
CA ALA A 126 10.43 10.90 -4.21
C ALA A 126 9.44 10.42 -5.27
N LEU A 127 8.14 10.69 -5.13
CA LEU A 127 7.12 10.13 -6.03
C LEU A 127 7.32 10.54 -7.49
N LYS A 128 7.41 11.86 -7.76
CA LYS A 128 7.66 12.37 -9.12
C LYS A 128 9.02 11.97 -9.67
N LEU A 129 10.03 11.84 -8.79
CA LEU A 129 11.36 11.38 -9.21
C LEU A 129 11.27 9.92 -9.69
N PHE A 130 10.65 9.07 -8.86
CA PHE A 130 10.40 7.68 -9.15
C PHE A 130 9.56 7.49 -10.42
N ASP A 131 8.47 8.22 -10.58
CA ASP A 131 7.61 8.09 -11.77
C ASP A 131 8.35 8.40 -13.08
N ARG A 132 9.40 9.23 -13.03
CA ARG A 132 10.21 9.59 -14.22
C ARG A 132 11.41 8.68 -14.45
N GLN A 133 12.02 8.18 -13.38
CA GLN A 133 13.33 7.52 -13.43
C GLN A 133 13.31 6.06 -12.99
N GLY A 134 12.18 5.57 -12.48
CA GLY A 134 12.08 4.27 -11.84
C GLY A 134 12.77 4.22 -10.47
N LEU A 135 12.93 3.01 -9.95
CA LEU A 135 13.68 2.80 -8.70
C LEU A 135 15.17 3.06 -8.96
N ASN A 136 15.76 3.96 -8.20
CA ASN A 136 17.20 4.21 -8.19
C ASN A 136 17.70 4.51 -6.78
N ARG A 137 19.02 4.61 -6.60
CA ARG A 137 19.64 4.86 -5.28
C ARG A 137 19.17 6.17 -4.64
N GLU A 138 18.92 7.20 -5.43
CA GLU A 138 18.43 8.48 -4.94
C GLU A 138 16.99 8.36 -4.42
N VAL A 139 16.10 7.68 -5.16
CA VAL A 139 14.74 7.39 -4.72
C VAL A 139 14.78 6.64 -3.39
N VAL A 140 15.51 5.52 -3.32
CA VAL A 140 15.61 4.71 -2.09
C VAL A 140 16.14 5.54 -0.92
N ALA A 141 17.19 6.33 -1.15
CA ALA A 141 17.77 7.17 -0.10
C ALA A 141 16.81 8.27 0.41
N ARG A 142 15.96 8.85 -0.46
CA ARG A 142 14.92 9.80 -0.04
C ARG A 142 13.86 9.15 0.85
N LEU A 143 13.64 7.84 0.72
CA LEU A 143 12.68 7.07 1.49
C LEU A 143 13.24 6.52 2.81
N ALA A 144 14.56 6.46 2.97
CA ALA A 144 15.22 5.95 4.18
C ALA A 144 14.78 6.61 5.51
N PRO A 145 14.40 7.90 5.56
CA PRO A 145 13.84 8.51 6.78
C PRO A 145 12.36 8.18 7.05
N GLU A 146 11.72 7.34 6.24
CA GLU A 146 10.35 6.83 6.50
C GLU A 146 10.37 5.34 6.85
N TRP A 147 11.26 4.56 6.22
CA TRP A 147 11.36 3.11 6.41
C TRP A 147 12.77 2.72 6.84
N ALA A 148 12.89 2.19 8.05
CA ALA A 148 14.17 1.95 8.70
C ALA A 148 15.02 0.88 8.00
N SER A 149 14.38 0.01 7.23
CA SER A 149 15.03 -1.03 6.43
C SER A 149 15.65 -0.52 5.11
N LEU A 150 15.39 0.73 4.70
CA LEU A 150 15.92 1.29 3.47
C LEU A 150 17.27 1.98 3.68
N PRO A 151 18.25 1.77 2.78
CA PRO A 151 19.57 2.38 2.89
C PRO A 151 19.58 3.86 2.46
N THR A 152 20.40 4.66 3.12
CA THR A 152 20.80 6.00 2.64
C THR A 152 21.73 5.89 1.42
N LEU A 153 22.14 7.02 0.83
CA LEU A 153 23.16 7.04 -0.24
C LEU A 153 24.49 6.38 0.16
N ARG A 154 24.80 6.35 1.46
CA ARG A 154 26.01 5.68 2.00
C ARG A 154 25.84 4.18 2.19
N GLY A 155 24.68 3.62 1.88
CA GLY A 155 24.37 2.20 2.12
C GLY A 155 24.07 1.87 3.58
N SER A 156 23.99 2.87 4.46
CA SER A 156 23.74 2.70 5.90
C SER A 156 22.33 3.15 6.30
N SER A 157 21.88 2.74 7.48
CA SER A 157 20.58 3.13 8.04
C SER A 157 20.52 4.57 8.50
N HIS A 158 19.36 5.19 8.32
CA HIS A 158 19.03 6.46 8.96
C HIS A 158 18.91 6.33 10.50
N TYR A 159 18.55 5.14 11.01
CA TYR A 159 18.22 4.91 12.43
C TYR A 159 19.21 3.99 13.16
N GLY A 160 20.34 3.64 12.53
CA GLY A 160 21.30 2.67 13.10
C GLY A 160 20.76 1.23 13.16
N GLN A 161 19.71 0.91 12.41
CA GLN A 161 19.14 -0.44 12.29
C GLN A 161 19.73 -1.16 11.07
N PRO A 162 19.58 -2.49 10.94
CA PRO A 162 19.93 -3.17 9.69
C PRO A 162 19.10 -2.64 8.51
N VAL A 163 19.73 -2.53 7.32
CA VAL A 163 19.07 -2.15 6.06
C VAL A 163 19.23 -3.25 5.02
N LYS A 164 18.38 -3.21 4.00
CA LYS A 164 18.56 -3.99 2.78
C LYS A 164 19.65 -3.39 1.90
N ASP A 165 20.37 -4.23 1.18
CA ASP A 165 21.25 -3.76 0.12
C ASP A 165 20.44 -3.22 -1.07
N TYR A 166 20.96 -2.18 -1.73
CA TYR A 166 20.26 -1.58 -2.87
C TYR A 166 20.07 -2.56 -4.03
N ALA A 167 21.07 -3.39 -4.36
CA ALA A 167 20.96 -4.34 -5.47
C ALA A 167 19.92 -5.43 -5.16
N GLU A 168 19.77 -5.81 -3.88
CA GLU A 168 18.68 -6.68 -3.43
C GLU A 168 17.31 -6.06 -3.71
N LEU A 169 17.12 -4.79 -3.33
CA LEU A 169 15.88 -4.04 -3.56
C LEU A 169 15.58 -3.84 -5.05
N GLU A 170 16.59 -3.49 -5.85
CA GLU A 170 16.47 -3.29 -7.29
C GLU A 170 16.05 -4.58 -8.00
N ARG A 171 16.69 -5.70 -7.66
CA ARG A 171 16.33 -7.02 -8.20
C ARG A 171 14.89 -7.38 -7.83
N PHE A 172 14.49 -7.15 -6.58
CA PHE A 172 13.13 -7.43 -6.13
C PHE A 172 12.11 -6.57 -6.88
N TYR A 173 12.36 -5.26 -7.00
CA TYR A 173 11.53 -4.34 -7.76
C TYR A 173 11.36 -4.78 -9.22
N GLY A 174 12.45 -5.17 -9.90
CA GLY A 174 12.38 -5.66 -11.27
C GLY A 174 11.58 -6.95 -11.43
N GLN A 175 11.50 -7.79 -10.40
CA GLN A 175 10.58 -8.95 -10.39
C GLN A 175 9.13 -8.52 -10.16
N ALA A 176 8.89 -7.61 -9.21
CA ALA A 176 7.56 -7.09 -8.93
C ALA A 176 6.97 -6.37 -10.14
N LEU A 177 7.75 -5.52 -10.81
CA LEU A 177 7.31 -4.79 -11.99
C LEU A 177 6.89 -5.75 -13.12
N ARG A 178 7.65 -6.83 -13.34
CA ARG A 178 7.28 -7.86 -14.32
C ARG A 178 5.99 -8.60 -13.97
N ARG A 179 5.69 -8.80 -12.67
CA ARG A 179 4.42 -9.40 -12.27
C ARG A 179 3.23 -8.51 -12.62
N HIS A 180 3.33 -7.20 -12.37
CA HIS A 180 2.25 -6.25 -12.65
C HIS A 180 2.10 -5.92 -14.14
N ALA A 181 3.19 -5.93 -14.91
CA ALA A 181 3.12 -5.68 -16.36
C ALA A 181 2.45 -6.81 -17.16
N LEU A 182 2.19 -7.96 -16.55
CA LEU A 182 1.61 -9.16 -17.19
C LEU A 182 0.20 -9.50 -16.69
N SER A 183 -0.36 -8.72 -15.76
CA SER A 183 -1.68 -8.91 -15.15
C SER A 183 -2.73 -7.98 -15.74
#